data_AF-A0A914EU31-F1
#
_entry.id   AF-A0A914EU31-F1
#
_cell.length_a   1.000
_cell.length_b   1.000
_cell.length_c   1.000
_cell.angle_alpha   90.00
_cell.angle_beta   90.00
_cell.angle_gamma   90.00
#
_symmetry.space_group_name_H-M   'P 1'
#
loop_
_entity.id
_entity.type
_entity.pdbx_description
1 polymer ?
#
loop_
_entity_poly.entity_id
_entity_poly.type
_entity_poly.pdbx_seq_one_letter_code
_entity_poly.pdbx_strand_id
1 'polypeptide(L)'
;MNQEQIEALHERIPAKERLPPFSNIEKGKKQSKILKKIKSFLPFLDWLPKYKWKEDLKYDIIAGLTVGIMVVPQGMAYASLAGIPPVYGLYASFFAPIIYTFFGTSKHISVGIFAVGSMMVGNVKLRFAPDDIVKTWHENGTLRKEVSRVLGEVDFGFEYNAMDLLSSLTLTVGIVQIIMAIFRLGFITTYMTDQLLSGFTTGSACHVFMSQLNKILGVRMPRHSGVDACGNFS
;
A
#
# COMPACT_ATOMS: atom_id res chain seq x y z
N MET A 1 29.14 -16.03 47.29
CA MET A 1 27.94 -15.37 47.82
C MET A 1 27.10 -16.47 48.43
N ASN A 2 27.12 -16.57 49.75
CA ASN A 2 26.62 -17.75 50.48
C ASN A 2 25.13 -17.59 50.80
N GLN A 3 24.44 -18.70 51.04
CA GLN A 3 22.99 -18.75 51.25
C GLN A 3 22.52 -17.84 52.40
N GLU A 4 23.34 -17.67 53.43
CA GLU A 4 23.10 -16.74 54.55
C GLU A 4 23.10 -15.25 54.13
N GLN A 5 23.83 -14.88 53.07
CA GLN A 5 23.82 -13.49 52.55
C GLN A 5 22.54 -13.19 51.75
N ILE A 6 21.88 -14.21 51.19
CA ILE A 6 20.62 -14.08 50.46
C ILE A 6 19.44 -13.93 51.44
N GLU A 7 19.45 -14.64 52.57
CA GLU A 7 18.44 -14.49 53.62
C GLU A 7 18.53 -13.13 54.34
N ALA A 8 19.74 -12.64 54.61
CA ALA A 8 19.95 -11.30 55.20
C ALA A 8 19.50 -10.15 54.27
N LEU A 9 19.50 -10.36 52.95
CA LEU A 9 18.95 -9.41 51.97
C LEU A 9 17.42 -9.44 51.88
N HIS A 10 16.80 -10.59 52.20
CA HIS A 10 15.34 -10.74 52.15
C HIS A 10 14.63 -10.07 53.35
N GLU A 11 15.31 -9.96 54.50
CA GLU A 11 14.75 -9.33 55.71
C GLU A 11 14.79 -7.78 55.67
N ARG A 12 15.64 -7.19 54.82
CA ARG A 12 15.77 -5.73 54.68
C ARG A 12 14.72 -5.08 53.78
N ILE A 13 13.82 -5.84 53.14
CA ILE A 13 12.79 -5.26 52.28
C ILE A 13 11.61 -4.78 53.15
N PRO A 14 11.34 -3.46 53.24
CA PRO A 14 10.23 -2.94 54.02
C PRO A 14 8.90 -3.50 53.49
N ALA A 15 8.01 -3.92 54.40
CA ALA A 15 6.74 -4.59 54.08
C ALA A 15 5.78 -3.79 53.17
N LYS A 16 6.08 -2.52 52.88
CA LYS A 16 5.33 -1.63 51.99
C LYS A 16 5.53 -1.93 50.50
N GLU A 17 6.58 -2.68 50.14
CA GLU A 17 6.89 -3.09 48.75
C GLU A 17 6.38 -4.50 48.43
N ARG A 18 5.76 -5.19 49.40
CA ARG A 18 5.05 -6.44 49.13
C ARG A 18 3.88 -6.12 48.20
N LEU A 19 3.96 -6.60 46.97
CA LEU A 19 2.84 -6.62 46.01
C LEU A 19 1.55 -6.96 46.77
N PRO A 20 0.47 -6.19 46.60
CA PRO A 20 -0.79 -6.51 47.26
C PRO A 20 -1.18 -7.95 46.92
N PRO A 21 -1.76 -8.71 47.85
CA PRO A 21 -2.23 -10.05 47.56
C PRO A 21 -3.13 -10.01 46.33
N PHE A 22 -2.96 -10.98 45.43
CA PHE A 22 -3.76 -11.20 44.21
C PHE A 22 -5.27 -11.43 44.49
N SER A 23 -5.78 -11.07 45.67
CA SER A 23 -7.16 -11.26 46.11
C SER A 23 -8.14 -10.24 45.53
N ASN A 24 -7.66 -9.16 44.91
CA ASN A 24 -8.52 -8.32 44.06
C ASN A 24 -8.54 -8.87 42.63
N ILE A 25 -9.20 -10.02 42.51
CA ILE A 25 -9.77 -10.51 41.25
C ILE A 25 -10.72 -9.40 40.77
N GLU A 26 -10.23 -8.57 39.85
CA GLU A 26 -11.10 -7.67 39.09
C GLU A 26 -12.22 -8.53 38.50
N LYS A 27 -13.45 -8.22 38.90
CA LYS A 27 -14.66 -8.82 38.36
C LYS A 27 -14.71 -8.52 36.86
N GLY A 28 -14.11 -9.39 36.06
CA GLY A 28 -14.11 -9.29 34.60
C GLY A 28 -15.55 -9.23 34.12
N LYS A 29 -15.95 -8.06 33.60
CA LYS A 29 -17.24 -7.88 32.91
C LYS A 29 -17.40 -9.04 31.93
N LYS A 30 -18.49 -9.81 32.08
CA LYS A 30 -18.88 -10.93 31.20
C LYS A 30 -19.15 -10.38 29.79
N GLN A 31 -18.10 -10.10 29.03
CA GLN A 31 -18.21 -9.61 27.66
C GLN A 31 -18.81 -10.74 26.81
N SER A 32 -19.95 -10.48 26.19
CA SER A 32 -20.60 -11.47 25.31
C SER A 32 -19.65 -11.87 24.17
N LYS A 33 -19.69 -13.14 23.77
CA LYS A 33 -18.87 -13.66 22.65
C LYS A 33 -19.05 -12.84 21.37
N ILE A 34 -20.22 -12.23 21.20
CA ILE A 34 -20.60 -11.37 20.06
C ILE A 34 -19.87 -10.03 20.14
N LEU A 35 -19.81 -9.40 21.32
CA LEU A 35 -19.06 -8.16 21.53
C LEU A 35 -17.57 -8.35 21.27
N LYS A 36 -16.99 -9.50 21.66
CA LYS A 36 -15.59 -9.83 21.33
C LYS A 36 -15.38 -10.05 19.83
N LYS A 37 -16.32 -10.67 19.13
CA LYS A 37 -16.27 -10.92 17.68
C LYS A 37 -16.42 -9.62 16.87
N ILE A 38 -17.28 -8.70 17.33
CA ILE A 38 -17.45 -7.37 16.73
C ILE A 38 -16.22 -6.50 16.98
N LYS A 39 -15.67 -6.51 18.21
CA LYS A 39 -14.41 -5.82 18.54
C LYS A 39 -13.23 -6.34 17.71
N SER A 40 -13.17 -7.65 17.45
CA SER A 40 -12.16 -8.22 16.56
C SER A 40 -12.37 -7.91 15.06
N PHE A 41 -13.61 -7.59 14.65
CA PHE A 41 -13.94 -7.27 13.26
C PHE A 41 -13.81 -5.78 12.94
N LEU A 42 -14.11 -4.92 13.93
CA LEU A 42 -13.98 -3.47 13.86
C LEU A 42 -13.02 -2.99 14.98
N PRO A 43 -11.70 -3.12 14.76
CA PRO A 43 -10.67 -2.77 15.74
C PRO A 43 -10.71 -1.29 16.17
N PHE A 44 -11.37 -0.41 15.40
CA PHE A 44 -11.51 0.99 15.79
C PHE A 44 -12.34 1.20 17.07
N LEU A 45 -13.28 0.30 17.38
CA LEU A 45 -14.07 0.37 18.62
C LEU A 45 -13.24 0.05 19.87
N ASP A 46 -12.06 -0.53 19.73
CA ASP A 46 -11.19 -0.85 20.87
C ASP A 46 -10.25 0.30 21.24
N TRP A 47 -9.79 1.09 20.27
CA TRP A 47 -8.88 2.21 20.52
C TRP A 47 -9.59 3.55 20.68
N LEU A 48 -10.72 3.79 20.01
CA LEU A 48 -11.48 5.05 20.09
C LEU A 48 -11.92 5.43 21.51
N PRO A 49 -12.46 4.52 22.36
CA PRO A 49 -12.85 4.87 23.73
C PRO A 49 -11.66 5.08 24.68
N LYS A 50 -10.45 4.64 24.32
CA LYS A 50 -9.21 4.88 25.09
C LYS A 50 -8.47 6.15 24.64
N TYR A 51 -9.01 6.87 23.66
CA TYR A 51 -8.37 8.01 23.03
C TYR A 51 -8.39 9.24 23.95
N LYS A 52 -7.22 9.88 24.14
CA LYS A 52 -7.09 11.08 24.95
C LYS A 52 -7.35 12.33 24.11
N TRP A 53 -8.62 12.68 23.94
CA TRP A 53 -9.10 13.78 23.11
C TRP A 53 -8.41 15.14 23.33
N LYS A 54 -7.90 15.43 24.52
CA LYS A 54 -7.27 16.72 24.83
C LYS A 54 -5.80 16.81 24.42
N GLU A 55 -5.08 15.68 24.45
CA GLU A 55 -3.65 15.60 24.20
C GLU A 55 -3.40 15.16 22.76
N ASP A 56 -3.98 14.03 22.35
CA ASP A 56 -3.66 13.37 21.09
C ASP A 56 -4.26 14.09 19.87
N LEU A 57 -5.42 14.74 20.04
CA LEU A 57 -6.14 15.39 18.93
C LEU A 57 -5.31 16.49 18.26
N LYS A 58 -4.53 17.25 19.03
CA LYS A 58 -3.70 18.34 18.49
C LYS A 58 -2.57 17.78 17.63
N TYR A 59 -1.93 16.70 18.09
CA TYR A 59 -0.86 16.03 17.35
C TYR A 59 -1.40 15.33 16.10
N ASP A 60 -2.56 14.66 16.21
CA ASP A 60 -3.19 13.97 15.09
C ASP A 60 -3.67 14.95 14.00
N ILE A 61 -4.14 16.16 14.36
CA ILE A 61 -4.50 17.20 13.37
C ILE A 61 -3.27 17.70 12.60
N ILE A 62 -2.17 18.01 13.30
CA ILE A 62 -0.94 18.51 12.66
C ILE A 62 -0.32 17.41 11.78
N ALA A 63 -0.29 16.17 12.27
CA ALA A 63 0.17 15.02 11.52
C ALA A 63 -0.70 14.77 10.28
N GLY A 64 -2.04 14.78 10.44
CA GLY A 64 -2.99 14.59 9.36
C GLY A 64 -2.89 15.67 8.28
N LEU A 65 -2.73 16.93 8.67
CA LEU A 65 -2.51 18.04 7.73
C LEU A 65 -1.20 17.87 6.95
N THR A 66 -0.11 17.53 7.64
CA THR A 66 1.20 17.32 7.03
C THR A 66 1.17 16.16 6.03
N VAL A 67 0.58 15.03 6.41
CA VAL A 67 0.40 13.86 5.55
C VAL A 67 -0.52 14.20 4.37
N GLY A 68 -1.61 14.92 4.61
CA GLY A 68 -2.55 15.35 3.56
C GLY A 68 -1.89 16.20 2.49
N ILE A 69 -1.10 17.21 2.89
CA ILE A 69 -0.35 18.08 1.97
C ILE A 69 0.65 17.26 1.14
N MET A 70 1.32 16.28 1.75
CA MET A 70 2.28 15.40 1.05
C MET A 70 1.61 14.45 0.06
N VAL A 71 0.44 13.91 0.41
CA VAL A 71 -0.25 12.88 -0.38
C VAL A 71 -0.84 13.42 -1.68
N VAL A 72 -1.20 14.70 -1.77
CA VAL A 72 -1.74 15.31 -3.01
C VAL A 72 -0.75 15.23 -4.18
N PRO A 73 0.47 15.81 -4.11
CA PRO A 73 1.44 15.72 -5.20
C PRO A 73 1.93 14.27 -5.42
N GLN A 74 2.12 13.50 -4.35
CA GLN A 74 2.50 12.08 -4.44
C GLN A 74 1.45 11.26 -5.20
N GLY A 75 0.18 11.52 -4.91
CA GLY A 75 -1.02 11.03 -5.59
C GLY A 75 -0.95 11.16 -7.10
N MET A 76 -0.76 12.40 -7.52
CA MET A 76 -0.72 12.81 -8.92
C MET A 76 0.49 12.24 -9.66
N ALA A 77 1.66 12.23 -9.02
CA ALA A 77 2.91 11.74 -9.62
C ALA A 77 2.85 10.24 -9.93
N TYR A 78 2.27 9.45 -9.04
CA TYR A 78 2.14 8.00 -9.22
C TYR A 78 1.04 7.62 -10.22
N ALA A 79 -0.08 8.34 -10.27
CA ALA A 79 -1.07 8.18 -11.35
C ALA A 79 -0.46 8.51 -12.73
N SER A 80 0.31 9.59 -12.82
CA SER A 80 1.06 9.93 -14.04
C SER A 80 2.08 8.84 -14.41
N LEU A 81 2.71 8.19 -13.42
CA LEU A 81 3.63 7.08 -13.64
C LEU A 81 2.93 5.87 -14.28
N ALA A 82 1.72 5.54 -13.84
CA ALA A 82 0.86 4.51 -14.42
C ALA A 82 0.28 4.87 -15.80
N GLY A 83 0.47 6.11 -16.27
CA GLY A 83 -0.04 6.57 -17.56
C GLY A 83 -1.54 6.88 -17.55
N ILE A 84 -2.12 7.16 -16.38
CA ILE A 84 -3.52 7.56 -16.24
C ILE A 84 -3.65 9.02 -15.80
N PRO A 85 -4.81 9.68 -16.02
CA PRO A 85 -5.06 11.03 -15.55
C PRO A 85 -4.82 11.16 -14.03
N PRO A 86 -4.10 12.21 -13.58
CA PRO A 86 -3.70 12.37 -12.17
C PRO A 86 -4.85 12.40 -11.16
N VAL A 87 -6.04 12.81 -11.59
CA VAL A 87 -7.24 12.89 -10.74
C VAL A 87 -7.60 11.54 -10.11
N TYR A 88 -7.40 10.44 -10.85
CA TYR A 88 -7.66 9.09 -10.33
C TYR A 88 -6.69 8.69 -9.21
N GLY A 89 -5.45 9.22 -9.21
CA GLY A 89 -4.51 9.05 -8.10
C GLY A 89 -4.98 9.73 -6.82
N LEU A 90 -5.65 10.89 -6.93
CA LEU A 90 -6.24 11.58 -5.80
C LEU A 90 -7.43 10.82 -5.23
N TYR A 91 -8.29 10.23 -6.08
CA TYR A 91 -9.39 9.38 -5.62
C TYR A 91 -8.88 8.18 -4.83
N ALA A 92 -7.87 7.47 -5.34
CA ALA A 92 -7.29 6.32 -4.66
C ALA A 92 -6.67 6.71 -3.31
N SER A 93 -5.93 7.82 -3.26
CA SER A 93 -5.28 8.32 -2.04
C SER A 93 -6.25 8.88 -1.00
N PHE A 94 -7.41 9.38 -1.41
CA PHE A 94 -8.39 9.96 -0.48
C PHE A 94 -9.30 8.88 0.13
N PHE A 95 -9.83 7.98 -0.70
CA PHE A 95 -10.79 6.98 -0.22
C PHE A 95 -10.12 5.79 0.49
N ALA A 96 -8.91 5.38 0.11
CA ALA A 96 -8.26 4.22 0.72
C ALA A 96 -7.99 4.38 2.24
N PRO A 97 -7.46 5.51 2.75
CA PRO A 97 -7.29 5.72 4.19
C PRO A 97 -8.61 5.75 4.97
N ILE A 98 -9.67 6.30 4.38
CA ILE A 98 -11.00 6.36 5.00
C ILE A 98 -11.52 4.93 5.21
N ILE A 99 -11.48 4.11 4.16
CA ILE A 99 -11.90 2.71 4.24
C ILE A 99 -11.01 1.95 5.24
N TYR A 100 -9.69 2.16 5.21
CA TYR A 100 -8.76 1.52 6.14
C TYR A 100 -9.01 1.92 7.60
N THR A 101 -9.52 3.12 7.89
CA THR A 101 -9.83 3.53 9.27
C THR A 101 -10.93 2.67 9.92
N PHE A 102 -11.90 2.19 9.14
CA PHE A 102 -12.99 1.35 9.65
C PHE A 102 -12.59 -0.11 9.83
N PHE A 103 -11.74 -0.65 8.94
CA PHE A 103 -11.38 -2.08 8.91
C PHE A 103 -9.95 -2.38 9.39
N GLY A 104 -9.12 -1.35 9.55
CA GLY A 104 -7.68 -1.46 9.79
C GLY A 104 -7.35 -1.73 11.24
N THR A 105 -6.45 -2.68 11.48
CA THR A 105 -6.03 -3.11 12.81
C THR A 105 -5.01 -2.18 13.47
N SER A 106 -4.37 -1.30 12.69
CA SER A 106 -3.25 -0.45 13.16
C SER A 106 -3.55 1.04 13.00
N LYS A 107 -3.45 1.79 14.11
CA LYS A 107 -3.74 3.24 14.18
C LYS A 107 -2.75 4.12 13.39
N HIS A 108 -1.50 3.69 13.26
CA HIS A 108 -0.41 4.52 12.72
C HIS A 108 -0.07 4.25 11.25
N ILE A 109 -0.72 3.27 10.61
CA ILE A 109 -0.45 2.92 9.22
C ILE A 109 -1.38 3.74 8.33
N SER A 110 -0.78 4.48 7.39
CA SER A 110 -1.50 5.13 6.30
C SER A 110 -1.40 4.26 5.06
N VAL A 111 -2.54 3.78 4.57
CA VAL A 111 -2.63 3.01 3.33
C VAL A 111 -2.90 3.96 2.17
N GLY A 112 -2.09 3.87 1.12
CA GLY A 112 -2.25 4.71 -0.07
C GLY A 112 -1.56 4.12 -1.27
N ILE A 113 -1.50 4.89 -2.35
CA ILE A 113 -0.81 4.49 -3.57
C ILE A 113 0.71 4.50 -3.37
N PHE A 114 1.38 3.55 -4.02
CA PHE A 114 2.84 3.41 -3.99
C PHE A 114 3.40 3.28 -5.41
N ALA A 115 4.68 3.62 -5.57
CA ALA A 115 5.34 3.75 -6.86
C ALA A 115 5.33 2.43 -7.66
N VAL A 116 5.70 1.32 -7.01
CA VAL A 116 5.80 -0.01 -7.65
C VAL A 116 4.44 -0.49 -8.16
N GLY A 117 3.39 -0.37 -7.35
CA GLY A 117 2.04 -0.75 -7.74
C GLY A 117 1.55 0.06 -8.94
N SER A 118 1.84 1.36 -8.96
CA SER A 118 1.49 2.24 -10.06
C SER A 118 2.20 1.86 -11.37
N MET A 119 3.47 1.45 -11.29
CA MET A 119 4.22 0.95 -12.46
C MET A 119 3.66 -0.38 -12.97
N MET A 120 3.33 -1.31 -12.08
CA MET A 120 2.74 -2.60 -12.45
C MET A 120 1.41 -2.40 -13.17
N VAL A 121 0.56 -1.53 -12.64
CA VAL A 121 -0.70 -1.13 -13.27
C VAL A 121 -0.45 -0.48 -14.65
N GLY A 122 0.53 0.40 -14.76
CA GLY A 122 0.94 1.00 -16.04
C GLY A 122 1.41 -0.04 -17.06
N ASN A 123 2.16 -1.07 -16.63
CA ASN A 123 2.57 -2.17 -17.50
C ASN A 123 1.38 -2.99 -18.01
N VAL A 124 0.35 -3.22 -17.19
CA VAL A 124 -0.88 -3.87 -17.63
C VAL A 124 -1.61 -2.99 -18.65
N LYS A 125 -1.76 -1.69 -18.37
CA LYS A 125 -2.34 -0.73 -19.33
C LYS A 125 -1.61 -0.80 -20.69
N LEU A 126 -0.28 -0.73 -20.69
CA LEU A 126 0.52 -0.77 -21.92
C LEU A 126 0.34 -2.07 -22.74
N ARG A 127 -0.03 -3.18 -22.10
CA ARG A 127 -0.25 -4.47 -22.78
C ARG A 127 -1.63 -4.59 -23.41
N PHE A 128 -2.67 -4.06 -22.75
CA PHE A 128 -4.06 -4.26 -23.15
C PHE A 128 -4.70 -3.02 -23.81
N ALA A 129 -4.20 -1.84 -23.50
CA ALA A 129 -4.61 -0.56 -24.08
C ALA A 129 -3.36 0.32 -24.28
N PRO A 130 -2.45 -0.08 -25.19
CA PRO A 130 -1.30 0.74 -25.53
C PRO A 130 -1.80 2.12 -25.94
N ASP A 131 -1.18 3.18 -25.40
CA ASP A 131 -1.42 4.51 -25.92
C ASP A 131 -0.98 4.46 -27.39
N ASP A 132 -1.90 4.75 -28.33
CA ASP A 132 -1.54 4.88 -29.73
C ASP A 132 -0.43 5.92 -29.83
N ILE A 133 0.82 5.48 -29.93
CA ILE A 133 1.86 6.35 -30.46
C ILE A 133 1.56 6.41 -31.94
N VAL A 134 0.57 7.23 -32.31
CA VAL A 134 0.44 7.73 -33.66
C VAL A 134 1.72 8.55 -33.89
N LYS A 135 2.79 7.89 -34.30
CA LYS A 135 3.78 8.52 -35.17
C LYS A 135 3.05 8.74 -36.48
N THR A 136 2.23 9.78 -36.56
CA THR A 136 1.81 10.34 -37.84
C THR A 136 3.06 10.89 -38.47
N TRP A 137 3.79 10.02 -39.19
CA TRP A 137 4.66 10.49 -40.25
C TRP A 137 3.75 11.23 -41.22
N HIS A 138 3.89 12.56 -41.27
CA HIS A 138 3.31 13.35 -42.35
C HIS A 138 4.06 12.97 -43.62
N GLU A 139 3.61 11.91 -44.29
CA GLU A 139 3.96 11.65 -45.68
C GLU A 139 2.69 11.79 -46.50
N ASN A 140 2.76 12.70 -47.49
CA ASN A 140 1.66 13.03 -48.37
C ASN A 140 1.00 11.76 -48.95
N GLY A 141 -0.32 11.63 -48.79
CA GLY A 141 -1.17 10.96 -49.78
C GLY A 141 -1.89 9.67 -49.37
N THR A 142 -1.39 8.83 -48.47
CA THR A 142 -2.16 7.66 -48.00
C THR A 142 -1.78 7.34 -46.55
N LEU A 143 -2.67 7.68 -45.61
CA LEU A 143 -2.48 7.44 -44.18
C LEU A 143 -2.58 5.94 -43.87
N ARG A 144 -1.47 5.20 -43.97
CA ARG A 144 -1.36 3.86 -43.41
C ARG A 144 -1.00 4.01 -41.92
N LYS A 145 -1.97 3.82 -41.03
CA LYS A 145 -1.71 3.66 -39.59
C LYS A 145 -0.99 2.31 -39.39
N GLU A 146 0.33 2.29 -39.47
CA GLU A 146 1.10 1.14 -38.97
C GLU A 146 1.20 1.27 -37.45
N VAL A 147 0.20 0.73 -36.75
CA VAL A 147 0.26 0.53 -35.30
C VAL A 147 1.25 -0.59 -35.04
N SER A 148 2.52 -0.25 -34.81
CA SER A 148 3.52 -1.22 -34.35
C SER A 148 3.16 -1.60 -32.91
N ARG A 149 2.37 -2.67 -32.75
CA ARG A 149 1.94 -3.22 -31.46
C ARG A 149 3.17 -3.83 -30.78
N VAL A 150 3.68 -3.15 -29.77
CA VAL A 150 4.99 -3.43 -29.14
C VAL A 150 5.05 -4.79 -28.45
N LEU A 151 3.93 -5.48 -28.16
CA LEU A 151 3.92 -6.82 -27.56
C LEU A 151 2.74 -7.66 -28.06
N GLY A 152 2.93 -8.98 -28.07
CA GLY A 152 2.03 -10.00 -28.63
C GLY A 152 0.53 -9.81 -28.36
N GLU A 153 -0.22 -10.06 -29.42
CA GLU A 153 -1.64 -9.78 -29.59
C GLU A 153 -2.52 -10.62 -28.65
N VAL A 154 -3.08 -10.00 -27.62
CA VAL A 154 -4.31 -10.46 -26.97
C VAL A 154 -5.40 -9.46 -27.35
N ASP A 155 -5.88 -9.57 -28.58
CA ASP A 155 -6.88 -8.67 -29.14
C ASP A 155 -8.28 -9.16 -28.72
N PHE A 156 -8.88 -8.48 -27.73
CA PHE A 156 -10.24 -8.79 -27.28
C PHE A 156 -11.33 -8.11 -28.13
N GLY A 157 -11.00 -7.38 -29.20
CA GLY A 157 -11.98 -6.88 -30.18
C GLY A 157 -12.98 -5.83 -29.66
N PHE A 158 -12.78 -5.31 -28.43
CA PHE A 158 -13.56 -4.20 -27.88
C PHE A 158 -12.64 -3.00 -27.65
N GLU A 159 -13.09 -1.81 -28.04
CA GLU A 159 -12.43 -0.54 -27.77
C GLU A 159 -12.58 -0.23 -26.26
N TYR A 160 -11.63 -0.69 -25.45
CA TYR A 160 -11.67 -0.50 -24.00
C TYR A 160 -11.05 0.83 -23.60
N ASN A 161 -11.78 1.62 -22.81
CA ASN A 161 -11.16 2.75 -22.11
C ASN A 161 -10.17 2.21 -21.08
N ALA A 162 -9.03 2.91 -20.92
CA ALA A 162 -8.03 2.54 -19.91
C ALA A 162 -8.63 2.42 -18.50
N MET A 163 -9.66 3.21 -18.18
CA MET A 163 -10.33 3.15 -16.86
C MET A 163 -11.14 1.89 -16.64
N ASP A 164 -11.81 1.40 -17.68
CA ASP A 164 -12.64 0.20 -17.58
C ASP A 164 -11.74 -1.02 -17.34
N LEU A 165 -10.64 -1.11 -18.09
CA LEU A 165 -9.59 -2.11 -17.88
C LEU A 165 -9.06 -2.06 -16.44
N LEU A 166 -8.67 -0.88 -15.95
CA LEU A 166 -8.05 -0.76 -14.62
C LEU A 166 -9.02 -1.01 -13.47
N SER A 167 -10.31 -0.71 -13.65
CA SER A 167 -11.35 -1.05 -12.69
C SER A 167 -11.53 -2.56 -12.55
N SER A 168 -11.52 -3.29 -13.68
CA SER A 168 -11.59 -4.75 -13.68
C SER A 168 -10.36 -5.39 -13.03
N LEU A 169 -9.17 -4.82 -13.26
CA LEU A 169 -7.92 -5.25 -12.62
C LEU A 169 -7.98 -5.05 -11.11
N THR A 170 -8.42 -3.87 -10.66
CA THR A 170 -8.50 -3.52 -9.23
C THR A 170 -9.52 -4.41 -8.51
N LEU A 171 -10.67 -4.67 -9.15
CA LEU A 171 -11.68 -5.60 -8.65
C LEU A 171 -11.11 -7.01 -8.49
N THR A 172 -10.38 -7.49 -9.50
CA THR A 172 -9.73 -8.82 -9.47
C THR A 172 -8.70 -8.91 -8.33
N VAL A 173 -7.87 -7.88 -8.16
CA VAL A 173 -6.90 -7.80 -7.05
C VAL A 173 -7.64 -7.83 -5.70
N GLY A 174 -8.75 -7.12 -5.56
CA GLY A 174 -9.59 -7.15 -4.36
C GLY A 174 -10.18 -8.52 -4.06
N ILE A 175 -10.70 -9.22 -5.07
CA ILE A 175 -11.20 -10.60 -4.91
C ILE A 175 -10.08 -11.53 -4.47
N VAL A 176 -8.91 -11.46 -5.11
CA VAL A 176 -7.75 -12.28 -4.74
C VAL A 176 -7.31 -11.98 -3.30
N GLN A 177 -7.32 -10.71 -2.87
CA GLN A 177 -7.05 -10.33 -1.49
C GLN A 177 -8.07 -10.91 -0.49
N ILE A 178 -9.36 -10.89 -0.83
CA ILE A 178 -10.41 -11.50 -0.01
C ILE A 178 -10.22 -13.02 0.09
N ILE A 179 -9.93 -13.68 -1.03
CA ILE A 179 -9.65 -15.12 -1.07
C ILE A 179 -8.45 -15.44 -0.17
N MET A 180 -7.35 -14.70 -0.30
CA MET A 180 -6.17 -14.84 0.57
C MET A 180 -6.51 -14.61 2.05
N ALA A 181 -7.39 -13.64 2.36
CA ALA A 181 -7.84 -13.38 3.72
C ALA A 181 -8.70 -14.53 4.28
N ILE A 182 -9.59 -15.14 3.48
CA ILE A 182 -10.43 -16.29 3.86
C ILE A 182 -9.57 -17.49 4.20
N PHE A 183 -8.59 -17.79 3.36
CA PHE A 183 -7.63 -18.86 3.61
C PHE A 183 -6.60 -18.51 4.71
N ARG A 184 -6.68 -17.31 5.31
CA ARG A 184 -5.75 -16.79 6.32
C ARG A 184 -4.28 -16.91 5.90
N LEU A 185 -4.00 -16.66 4.61
CA LEU A 185 -2.64 -16.69 4.06
C LEU A 185 -1.74 -15.55 4.56
N GLY A 186 -2.20 -14.72 5.49
CA GLY A 186 -1.36 -13.74 6.19
C GLY A 186 -0.14 -14.37 6.84
N PHE A 187 -0.23 -15.65 7.27
CA PHE A 187 0.92 -16.42 7.72
C PHE A 187 2.01 -16.47 6.63
N ILE A 188 1.69 -16.81 5.38
CA ILE A 188 2.69 -16.91 4.29
C ILE A 188 3.41 -15.58 4.06
N THR A 189 2.70 -14.45 4.17
CA THR A 189 3.34 -13.14 4.05
C THR A 189 4.33 -12.85 5.18
N THR A 190 4.09 -13.38 6.38
CA THR A 190 5.04 -13.33 7.51
C THR A 190 6.24 -14.28 7.32
N TYR A 191 6.13 -15.28 6.44
CA TYR A 191 7.23 -16.22 6.12
C TYR A 191 8.17 -15.73 5.02
N MET A 192 7.86 -14.60 4.37
CA MET A 192 8.79 -14.03 3.42
C MET A 192 10.04 -13.52 4.15
N THR A 193 11.19 -14.07 3.80
CA THR A 193 12.47 -13.73 4.43
C THR A 193 12.77 -12.24 4.25
N ASP A 194 13.29 -11.59 5.29
CA ASP A 194 13.71 -10.19 5.25
C ASP A 194 14.66 -9.88 4.09
N GLN A 195 15.51 -10.85 3.72
CA GLN A 195 16.42 -10.76 2.57
C GLN A 195 15.68 -10.61 1.23
N LEU A 196 14.57 -11.34 1.06
CA LEU A 196 13.75 -11.28 -0.16
C LEU A 196 12.99 -9.96 -0.23
N LEU A 197 12.41 -9.49 0.88
CA LEU A 197 11.74 -8.19 0.95
C LEU A 197 12.72 -7.04 0.71
N SER A 198 13.91 -7.10 1.32
CA SER A 198 14.95 -6.09 1.15
C SER A 198 15.48 -6.04 -0.29
N GLY A 199 15.74 -7.21 -0.90
CA GLY A 199 16.15 -7.32 -2.30
C GLY A 199 15.09 -6.81 -3.27
N PHE A 200 13.82 -7.20 -3.08
CA PHE A 200 12.71 -6.72 -3.89
C PHE A 200 12.51 -5.21 -3.76
N THR A 201 12.58 -4.66 -2.55
CA THR A 201 12.42 -3.22 -2.29
C THR A 201 13.56 -2.44 -2.92
N THR A 202 14.80 -2.91 -2.81
CA THR A 202 15.99 -2.27 -3.41
C THR A 202 15.90 -2.29 -4.93
N GLY A 203 15.58 -3.46 -5.54
CA GLY A 203 15.39 -3.57 -6.99
C GLY A 203 14.24 -2.69 -7.49
N SER A 204 13.13 -2.67 -6.76
CA SER A 204 11.99 -1.80 -7.05
C SER A 204 12.35 -0.32 -6.94
N ALA A 205 13.15 0.08 -5.96
CA ALA A 205 13.61 1.46 -5.80
C ALA A 205 14.50 1.89 -6.97
N CYS A 206 15.46 1.06 -7.39
CA CYS A 206 16.27 1.31 -8.59
C CYS A 206 15.41 1.42 -9.85
N HIS A 207 14.41 0.54 -9.99
CA HIS A 207 13.47 0.57 -11.12
C HIS A 207 12.61 1.85 -11.13
N VAL A 208 12.11 2.27 -9.95
CA VAL A 208 11.37 3.52 -9.78
C VAL A 208 12.26 4.71 -10.13
N PHE A 209 13.49 4.75 -9.63
CA PHE A 209 14.44 5.80 -9.92
C PHE A 209 14.69 5.92 -11.44
N MET A 210 14.99 4.80 -12.11
CA MET A 210 15.26 4.78 -13.55
C MET A 210 14.07 5.31 -14.37
N SER A 211 12.84 4.94 -14.00
CA SER A 211 11.64 5.42 -14.70
C SER A 211 11.36 6.91 -14.49
N GLN A 212 11.73 7.46 -13.34
CA GLN A 212 11.57 8.90 -13.06
C GLN A 212 12.74 9.72 -13.60
N LEU A 213 13.94 9.14 -13.75
CA LEU A 213 15.13 9.80 -14.29
C LEU A 213 14.86 10.40 -15.68
N ASN A 214 14.14 9.67 -16.53
CA ASN A 214 13.77 10.11 -17.88
C ASN A 214 12.87 11.37 -17.85
N LYS A 215 12.01 11.50 -16.82
CA LYS A 215 11.16 12.68 -16.65
C LYS A 215 11.96 13.89 -16.15
N ILE A 216 13.00 13.65 -15.32
CA ILE A 216 13.89 14.71 -14.81
C ILE A 216 14.81 15.21 -15.94
N LEU A 217 15.32 14.32 -16.79
CA LEU A 217 16.20 14.65 -17.91
C LEU A 217 15.44 15.28 -19.11
N GLY A 218 14.11 15.36 -19.06
CA GLY A 218 13.28 16.00 -20.09
C GLY A 218 13.19 15.23 -21.42
N VAL A 219 13.78 14.04 -21.52
CA VAL A 219 13.74 13.22 -22.74
C VAL A 219 12.43 12.42 -22.76
N ARG A 220 11.53 12.76 -23.69
CA ARG A 220 10.28 12.02 -23.91
C ARG A 220 10.57 10.67 -24.56
N MET A 221 10.84 9.66 -23.75
CA MET A 221 11.00 8.29 -24.26
C MET A 221 9.65 7.57 -24.36
N PRO A 222 9.41 6.81 -25.44
CA PRO A 222 8.25 5.94 -25.54
C PRO A 222 8.27 4.93 -24.40
N ARG A 223 7.11 4.69 -23.77
CA ARG A 223 6.98 3.73 -22.69
C ARG A 223 7.01 2.31 -23.27
N HIS A 224 8.07 1.56 -22.96
CA HIS A 224 8.20 0.14 -23.28
C HIS A 224 8.09 -0.69 -22.00
N SER A 225 7.46 -1.86 -22.08
CA SER A 225 7.34 -2.84 -20.99
C SER A 225 8.01 -4.14 -21.41
N GLY A 226 8.85 -4.76 -20.58
CA GLY A 226 9.54 -6.03 -20.88
C GLY A 226 11.05 -6.02 -20.61
N VAL A 227 11.67 -7.20 -20.62
CA VAL A 227 13.13 -7.39 -20.45
C VAL A 227 13.91 -6.76 -21.61
N ASP A 228 13.28 -6.66 -22.78
CA ASP A 228 13.91 -6.17 -24.02
C ASP A 228 13.96 -4.64 -24.15
N ALA A 229 13.39 -3.90 -23.20
CA ALA A 229 13.38 -2.42 -23.22
C ALA A 229 14.78 -1.80 -23.07
N CYS A 230 15.78 -2.57 -22.62
CA CYS A 230 17.16 -2.12 -22.46
C CYS A 230 18.10 -2.60 -23.60
N GLY A 231 17.58 -3.35 -24.59
CA GLY A 231 18.40 -4.04 -25.59
C GLY A 231 18.62 -3.32 -26.93
N ASN A 232 17.87 -2.27 -27.26
CA ASN A 232 17.97 -1.57 -28.55
C ASN A 232 18.56 -0.16 -28.39
N PHE A 233 19.79 -0.10 -27.88
CA PHE A 233 20.70 1.01 -28.09
C PHE A 233 21.83 0.49 -29.01
N SER A 234 21.54 0.40 -30.30
CA SER A 234 22.53 0.23 -31.37
C SER A 234 22.14 1.11 -32.54
#